data_AF-A0A1V6C057-F1
#
_entry.id   AF-A0A1V6C057-F1
#
_cell.length_a   1.000
_cell.length_b   1.000
_cell.length_c   1.000
_cell.angle_alpha   90.00
_cell.angle_beta   90.00
_cell.angle_gamma   90.00
#
_symmetry.space_group_name_H-M   'P 1'
#
loop_
_entity.id
_entity.type
_entity.pdbx_description
1 polymer ?
#
loop_
_entity_poly.entity_id
_entity_poly.type
_entity_poly.pdbx_seq_one_letter_code
_entity_poly.pdbx_strand_id
1 'polypeptide(L)'
;MKNQILTSLLLPLLLISLSNMQAQVHPKPQALNQLLSAPNMQAQAQDLKAGQPHPLPQAQPHPKPQALNQLLSAPNMQAQAQDLKAGQPHPLPQAQPHPKPQALNQLLSAPNMQAQAQDFKAGQPHPLPQAQPHPQAQPHPQAQAQPQARDLAVAWEELTSADFKKATELAKGVCIIPMGVIEKHAQHLPMGTDVYTARHIALTAASSEYTVVFPFYFAGQIFEARHQPGTISYSSRMLYDLLDETCREIARNGFDKIILVNGHGGNTSFLEYFCQTQLEGERDYAVYLFTPAGDRETERKIAGLRKSTTGGHADEVETAVMRIVRPDLVHMDRVALESGRDQARLPLPGAYTGIWWYARYPNHYAGDATGSDPEIGRLSLDSSVAQLQQVIAMIKADTTTRELQNRFFQEAREH
;
A
#
# COMPACT_ATOMS: atom_id res chain seq x y z
N MET A 1 -38.36 -58.77 6.45
CA MET A 1 -37.54 -58.06 7.46
C MET A 1 -36.23 -57.66 6.78
N LYS A 2 -35.61 -56.49 6.98
CA LYS A 2 -36.04 -55.19 7.56
C LYS A 2 -35.10 -54.15 6.93
N ASN A 3 -35.61 -53.16 6.18
CA ASN A 3 -34.86 -51.94 5.86
C ASN A 3 -35.11 -50.94 6.98
N GLN A 4 -34.10 -50.57 7.76
CA GLN A 4 -34.19 -49.51 8.77
C GLN A 4 -32.82 -48.86 9.05
N ILE A 5 -32.88 -47.61 9.51
CA ILE A 5 -31.78 -46.76 10.03
C ILE A 5 -30.86 -46.14 8.97
N LEU A 6 -31.30 -45.00 8.42
CA LEU A 6 -30.43 -43.81 8.24
C LEU A 6 -31.28 -42.54 8.09
N THR A 7 -31.90 -42.09 9.19
CA THR A 7 -32.64 -40.83 9.27
C THR A 7 -32.72 -40.34 10.72
N SER A 8 -31.65 -39.68 11.19
CA SER A 8 -31.66 -38.87 12.42
C SER A 8 -30.44 -37.95 12.42
N LEU A 9 -30.66 -36.63 12.41
CA LEU A 9 -29.78 -35.55 12.92
C LEU A 9 -30.17 -34.12 12.44
N LEU A 10 -31.19 -33.94 11.60
CA LEU A 10 -31.58 -32.62 11.03
C LEU A 10 -32.91 -32.05 11.59
N LEU A 11 -33.23 -32.31 12.86
CA LEU A 11 -34.44 -31.75 13.49
C LEU A 11 -34.28 -31.49 15.01
N PRO A 12 -33.39 -30.56 15.42
CA PRO A 12 -33.82 -29.58 16.43
C PRO A 12 -33.14 -28.21 16.29
N LEU A 13 -33.73 -27.27 15.52
CA LEU A 13 -33.27 -25.87 15.48
C LEU A 13 -34.40 -24.84 15.23
N LEU A 14 -35.66 -25.26 15.30
CA LEU A 14 -36.82 -24.48 14.81
C LEU A 14 -37.94 -24.30 15.87
N LEU A 15 -37.68 -24.61 17.14
CA LEU A 15 -38.69 -24.63 18.22
C LEU A 15 -38.25 -23.95 19.54
N ILE A 16 -37.23 -23.07 19.52
CA ILE A 16 -36.85 -22.26 20.69
C ILE A 16 -36.64 -20.79 20.27
N SER A 17 -37.74 -20.07 20.01
CA SER A 17 -37.89 -18.62 20.32
C SER A 17 -39.33 -18.09 20.13
N LEU A 18 -40.36 -18.94 20.36
CA LEU A 18 -41.78 -18.56 20.27
C LEU A 18 -42.45 -18.64 21.65
N SER A 19 -41.84 -17.98 22.63
CA SER A 19 -42.40 -17.76 23.97
C SER A 19 -41.81 -16.49 24.59
N ASN A 20 -42.42 -15.34 24.30
CA ASN A 20 -42.69 -14.24 25.25
C ASN A 20 -43.17 -12.98 24.50
N MET A 21 -44.47 -12.74 24.53
CA MET A 21 -45.08 -11.47 24.13
C MET A 21 -46.05 -10.99 25.22
N GLN A 22 -46.12 -9.66 25.37
CA GLN A 22 -47.13 -8.86 26.07
C GLN A 22 -46.99 -8.63 27.59
N ALA A 23 -46.41 -7.47 27.93
CA ALA A 23 -46.99 -6.51 28.89
C ALA A 23 -46.55 -5.06 28.57
N GLN A 24 -47.29 -4.43 27.64
CA GLN A 24 -47.74 -3.02 27.59
C GLN A 24 -46.88 -1.87 28.17
N VAL A 25 -46.46 -0.92 27.31
CA VAL A 25 -46.88 0.52 27.28
C VAL A 25 -46.73 1.05 25.82
N HIS A 26 -47.64 1.91 25.36
CA HIS A 26 -47.69 2.60 24.05
C HIS A 26 -48.22 4.05 24.25
N PRO A 27 -48.30 4.97 23.25
CA PRO A 27 -48.07 4.88 21.78
C PRO A 27 -47.06 5.98 21.28
N LYS A 28 -46.88 6.40 20.01
CA LYS A 28 -47.36 6.08 18.62
C LYS A 28 -46.16 6.20 17.64
N PRO A 29 -46.14 5.48 16.50
CA PRO A 29 -45.34 5.84 15.32
C PRO A 29 -46.20 6.43 14.17
N GLN A 30 -45.69 7.46 13.50
CA GLN A 30 -46.08 7.85 12.13
C GLN A 30 -44.85 7.73 11.21
N ALA A 31 -45.08 7.55 9.90
CA ALA A 31 -44.06 7.35 8.86
C ALA A 31 -43.38 5.95 8.81
N LEU A 32 -44.17 4.88 8.64
CA LEU A 32 -43.69 3.63 8.01
C LEU A 32 -44.75 3.01 7.08
N ASN A 33 -45.36 3.83 6.22
CA ASN A 33 -46.40 3.39 5.28
C ASN A 33 -46.38 4.16 3.94
N GLN A 34 -45.19 4.39 3.37
CA GLN A 34 -44.99 4.99 2.04
C GLN A 34 -43.87 4.31 1.20
N LEU A 35 -43.59 3.01 1.44
CA LEU A 35 -42.52 2.31 0.70
C LEU A 35 -42.89 0.90 0.21
N LEU A 36 -44.18 0.61 0.04
CA LEU A 36 -44.70 -0.65 -0.50
C LEU A 36 -45.79 -0.42 -1.57
N SER A 37 -45.50 0.42 -2.57
CA SER A 37 -46.42 0.69 -3.68
C SER A 37 -45.70 0.87 -5.02
N ALA A 38 -45.18 -0.22 -5.58
CA ALA A 38 -44.83 -0.34 -7.01
C ALA A 38 -44.89 -1.83 -7.44
N PRO A 39 -45.75 -2.22 -8.40
CA PRO A 39 -45.96 -3.63 -8.73
C PRO A 39 -45.03 -4.09 -9.88
N ASN A 40 -43.94 -4.81 -9.57
CA ASN A 40 -43.25 -5.60 -10.61
C ASN A 40 -42.36 -6.78 -10.14
N MET A 41 -42.76 -7.50 -9.08
CA MET A 41 -42.08 -8.76 -8.66
C MET A 41 -43.05 -9.95 -8.56
N GLN A 42 -43.88 -10.15 -9.58
CA GLN A 42 -44.68 -11.38 -9.75
C GLN A 42 -44.63 -11.96 -11.18
N ALA A 43 -43.84 -11.38 -12.09
CA ALA A 43 -43.72 -11.82 -13.48
C ALA A 43 -42.41 -12.57 -13.82
N GLN A 44 -41.53 -12.83 -12.83
CA GLN A 44 -40.22 -13.50 -13.04
C GLN A 44 -40.07 -14.83 -12.26
N ALA A 45 -41.19 -15.43 -11.84
CA ALA A 45 -41.22 -16.70 -11.12
C ALA A 45 -42.08 -17.78 -11.83
N GLN A 46 -42.29 -17.65 -13.15
CA GLN A 46 -43.00 -18.64 -13.97
C GLN A 46 -42.41 -18.77 -15.39
N ASP A 47 -41.08 -18.93 -15.55
CA ASP A 47 -40.54 -19.33 -16.87
C ASP A 47 -39.18 -20.06 -16.85
N LEU A 48 -39.03 -21.06 -15.96
CA LEU A 48 -37.90 -21.99 -15.93
C LEU A 48 -38.33 -23.43 -16.27
N LYS A 49 -39.29 -23.58 -17.21
CA LYS A 49 -39.79 -24.88 -17.71
C LYS A 49 -40.08 -24.91 -19.22
N ALA A 50 -39.28 -24.21 -20.04
CA ALA A 50 -39.24 -24.43 -21.49
C ALA A 50 -37.84 -24.17 -22.05
N GLY A 51 -37.13 -25.23 -22.44
CA GLY A 51 -35.77 -25.11 -22.97
C GLY A 51 -35.73 -24.78 -24.46
N GLN A 52 -35.83 -23.49 -24.84
CA GLN A 52 -35.45 -23.00 -26.17
C GLN A 52 -34.69 -21.66 -26.09
N PRO A 53 -33.69 -21.42 -26.97
CA PRO A 53 -32.90 -20.20 -26.96
C PRO A 53 -33.57 -19.07 -27.76
N HIS A 54 -33.58 -17.86 -27.20
CA HIS A 54 -33.96 -16.64 -27.93
C HIS A 54 -32.83 -15.59 -27.92
N PRO A 55 -32.77 -14.70 -28.93
CA PRO A 55 -31.58 -13.90 -29.22
C PRO A 55 -31.43 -12.67 -28.32
N LEU A 56 -30.19 -12.18 -28.21
CA LEU A 56 -29.82 -11.01 -27.41
C LEU A 56 -30.56 -9.74 -27.86
N PRO A 57 -31.01 -8.87 -26.93
CA PRO A 57 -31.64 -7.60 -27.28
C PRO A 57 -30.68 -6.64 -27.99
N GLN A 58 -31.16 -5.97 -29.03
CA GLN A 58 -30.41 -4.89 -29.69
C GLN A 58 -30.33 -3.65 -28.78
N ALA A 59 -29.16 -3.02 -28.71
CA ALA A 59 -28.96 -1.80 -27.94
C ALA A 59 -29.71 -0.61 -28.56
N GLN A 60 -30.48 0.12 -27.75
CA GLN A 60 -31.04 1.41 -28.16
C GLN A 60 -30.01 2.53 -28.03
N PRO A 61 -30.03 3.55 -28.92
CA PRO A 61 -29.01 4.60 -28.94
C PRO A 61 -29.17 5.60 -27.79
N HIS A 62 -28.05 6.05 -27.23
CA HIS A 62 -28.01 7.07 -26.19
C HIS A 62 -28.52 8.45 -26.68
N PRO A 63 -29.20 9.24 -25.83
CA PRO A 63 -29.56 10.62 -26.14
C PRO A 63 -28.32 11.54 -26.17
N LYS A 64 -28.31 12.50 -27.10
CA LYS A 64 -27.22 13.49 -27.25
C LYS A 64 -27.29 14.57 -26.16
N PRO A 65 -26.17 15.03 -25.57
CA PRO A 65 -26.17 16.15 -24.64
C PRO A 65 -26.38 17.50 -25.37
N GLN A 66 -27.57 18.09 -25.25
CA GLN A 66 -27.82 19.50 -25.56
C GLN A 66 -27.89 20.32 -24.26
N ALA A 67 -26.74 20.56 -23.62
CA ALA A 67 -26.65 21.41 -22.43
C ALA A 67 -25.23 21.98 -22.20
N LEU A 68 -24.69 22.72 -23.18
CA LEU A 68 -23.42 23.45 -23.00
C LEU A 68 -23.43 24.81 -23.73
N ASN A 69 -24.49 25.59 -23.54
CA ASN A 69 -24.65 26.92 -24.16
C ASN A 69 -25.38 27.94 -23.25
N GLN A 70 -25.20 27.85 -21.92
CA GLN A 70 -25.73 28.82 -20.94
C GLN A 70 -24.74 29.15 -19.81
N LEU A 71 -23.42 29.09 -20.08
CA LEU A 71 -22.38 29.42 -19.08
C LEU A 71 -21.19 30.22 -19.66
N LEU A 72 -21.42 30.95 -20.76
CA LEU A 72 -20.47 31.89 -21.36
C LEU A 72 -21.15 33.24 -21.60
N SER A 73 -21.43 33.95 -20.51
CA SER A 73 -21.99 35.31 -20.53
C SER A 73 -21.37 36.18 -19.42
N ALA A 74 -20.08 36.47 -19.55
CA ALA A 74 -19.40 37.55 -18.83
C ALA A 74 -18.31 38.16 -19.75
N PRO A 75 -18.19 39.51 -19.86
CA PRO A 75 -17.42 40.13 -20.94
C PRO A 75 -16.01 40.50 -20.50
N ASN A 76 -14.99 39.72 -20.87
CA ASN A 76 -13.60 40.23 -20.89
C ASN A 76 -12.64 39.42 -21.78
N MET A 77 -12.72 39.57 -23.11
CA MET A 77 -11.59 39.34 -24.04
C MET A 77 -11.89 40.00 -25.39
N GLN A 78 -11.66 41.31 -25.47
CA GLN A 78 -11.76 42.07 -26.72
C GLN A 78 -10.46 42.84 -26.99
N ALA A 79 -9.32 42.12 -26.93
CA ALA A 79 -8.00 42.67 -27.20
C ALA A 79 -6.99 41.58 -27.63
N GLN A 80 -7.27 40.86 -28.73
CA GLN A 80 -6.26 40.10 -29.52
C GLN A 80 -6.84 39.48 -30.83
N ALA A 81 -7.83 40.15 -31.44
CA ALA A 81 -8.46 39.71 -32.69
C ALA A 81 -8.24 40.71 -33.85
N GLN A 82 -7.02 41.25 -33.95
CA GLN A 82 -6.56 42.10 -35.05
C GLN A 82 -5.08 41.82 -35.38
N ASP A 83 -4.77 40.62 -35.87
CA ASP A 83 -3.68 40.43 -36.86
C ASP A 83 -3.73 39.03 -37.51
N LEU A 84 -4.72 38.81 -38.37
CA LEU A 84 -4.78 37.69 -39.31
C LEU A 84 -5.18 38.17 -40.72
N LYS A 85 -4.48 39.20 -41.23
CA LYS A 85 -4.59 39.70 -42.61
C LYS A 85 -3.25 40.17 -43.20
N ALA A 86 -2.20 39.34 -43.13
CA ALA A 86 -1.05 39.47 -44.02
C ALA A 86 -0.38 38.10 -44.21
N GLY A 87 -0.52 37.50 -45.39
CA GLY A 87 0.18 36.26 -45.73
C GLY A 87 1.55 36.55 -46.34
N GLN A 88 2.62 36.34 -45.58
CA GLN A 88 3.97 36.08 -46.09
C GLN A 88 4.71 35.07 -45.19
N PRO A 89 5.57 34.20 -45.74
CA PRO A 89 6.30 33.20 -44.97
C PRO A 89 7.60 33.76 -44.38
N HIS A 90 7.85 33.50 -43.10
CA HIS A 90 9.16 33.72 -42.46
C HIS A 90 9.93 32.39 -42.32
N PRO A 91 11.27 32.41 -42.46
CA PRO A 91 12.08 31.20 -42.45
C PRO A 91 12.24 30.61 -41.03
N LEU A 92 12.29 29.28 -40.96
CA LEU A 92 12.57 28.54 -39.73
C LEU A 92 14.00 28.81 -39.21
N PRO A 93 14.19 29.08 -37.90
CA PRO A 93 15.52 29.09 -37.29
C PRO A 93 16.18 27.70 -37.35
N GLN A 94 17.48 27.68 -37.58
CA GLN A 94 18.28 26.44 -37.64
C GLN A 94 18.33 25.75 -36.28
N ALA A 95 18.20 24.42 -36.28
CA ALA A 95 18.25 23.63 -35.06
C ALA A 95 19.66 23.65 -34.41
N GLN A 96 19.72 24.01 -33.13
CA GLN A 96 20.88 23.71 -32.29
C GLN A 96 20.68 22.36 -31.57
N PRO A 97 21.74 21.60 -31.30
CA PRO A 97 21.63 20.27 -30.70
C PRO A 97 21.12 20.35 -29.25
N HIS A 98 19.97 19.74 -28.98
CA HIS A 98 19.39 19.71 -27.64
C HIS A 98 20.17 18.79 -26.67
N PRO A 99 20.34 19.18 -25.39
CA PRO A 99 20.82 18.28 -24.35
C PRO A 99 19.77 17.18 -24.06
N LYS A 100 20.25 16.02 -23.61
CA LYS A 100 19.41 14.83 -23.32
C LYS A 100 18.47 15.10 -22.13
N PRO A 101 17.20 14.65 -22.16
CA PRO A 101 16.31 14.79 -21.00
C PRO A 101 16.76 13.89 -19.85
N GLN A 102 17.16 14.47 -18.72
CA GLN A 102 17.39 13.76 -17.46
C GLN A 102 16.27 14.09 -16.47
N ALA A 103 15.68 13.01 -15.92
CA ALA A 103 14.88 12.90 -14.69
C ALA A 103 14.16 14.15 -14.16
N LEU A 104 12.83 14.13 -14.27
CA LEU A 104 11.91 14.95 -13.47
C LEU A 104 11.86 14.41 -12.03
N ASN A 105 12.93 14.60 -11.26
CA ASN A 105 13.06 14.13 -9.87
C ASN A 105 13.81 15.17 -8.99
N GLN A 106 13.43 16.45 -9.12
CA GLN A 106 13.95 17.55 -8.28
C GLN A 106 12.87 18.61 -8.00
N LEU A 107 11.84 18.24 -7.24
CA LEU A 107 11.02 19.17 -6.46
C LEU A 107 10.85 18.51 -5.08
N LEU A 108 11.09 19.29 -4.01
CA LEU A 108 11.22 18.85 -2.60
C LEU A 108 12.55 18.18 -2.20
N SER A 109 13.68 18.90 -2.37
CA SER A 109 14.79 18.87 -1.39
C SER A 109 15.86 19.93 -1.70
N ALA A 110 16.00 20.92 -0.81
CA ALA A 110 17.08 21.91 -0.82
C ALA A 110 17.33 22.38 0.63
N PRO A 111 18.57 22.76 1.01
CA PRO A 111 19.24 22.00 2.06
C PRO A 111 19.83 22.85 3.20
N ASN A 112 20.22 22.23 4.31
CA ASN A 112 21.32 22.77 5.12
C ASN A 112 22.01 21.74 6.05
N MET A 113 23.26 21.38 5.74
CA MET A 113 24.46 21.77 6.51
C MET A 113 25.67 20.88 6.20
N GLN A 114 26.84 21.52 6.02
CA GLN A 114 28.16 20.89 5.95
C GLN A 114 28.93 21.17 7.24
N ALA A 115 29.53 20.13 7.84
CA ALA A 115 30.57 20.11 8.89
C ALA A 115 30.41 18.77 9.65
N GLN A 116 31.44 17.99 10.00
CA GLN A 116 32.90 18.11 9.85
C GLN A 116 33.48 16.69 9.60
N ALA A 117 34.63 16.61 8.93
CA ALA A 117 35.45 15.41 8.88
C ALA A 117 36.90 15.79 9.22
N GLN A 118 37.34 15.37 10.41
CA GLN A 118 38.68 15.43 11.00
C GLN A 118 38.55 14.66 12.33
N ASP A 119 39.49 13.83 12.78
CA ASP A 119 40.72 13.32 12.19
C ASP A 119 41.02 11.99 12.90
N PHE A 120 41.83 11.09 12.32
CA PHE A 120 42.78 10.20 13.02
C PHE A 120 43.37 9.17 12.06
N LYS A 121 44.65 9.36 11.73
CA LYS A 121 45.47 8.44 10.94
C LYS A 121 46.19 7.42 11.81
N ALA A 122 46.66 6.37 11.11
CA ALA A 122 47.78 5.50 11.47
C ALA A 122 47.54 4.42 12.54
N GLY A 123 47.04 3.26 12.09
CA GLY A 123 47.38 1.97 12.68
C GLY A 123 48.45 1.26 11.83
N GLN A 124 49.53 0.80 12.45
CA GLN A 124 50.40 -0.25 11.88
C GLN A 124 50.22 -1.56 12.69
N PRO A 125 50.42 -2.73 12.06
CA PRO A 125 49.99 -4.00 12.64
C PRO A 125 51.02 -4.61 13.58
N HIS A 126 50.55 -5.26 14.64
CA HIS A 126 51.34 -6.20 15.44
C HIS A 126 50.68 -7.59 15.49
N PRO A 127 51.45 -8.68 15.68
CA PRO A 127 51.02 -10.02 15.33
C PRO A 127 50.13 -10.66 16.40
N LEU A 128 49.25 -11.57 15.96
CA LEU A 128 48.41 -12.39 16.83
C LEU A 128 49.26 -13.39 17.66
N PRO A 129 49.14 -13.42 19.00
CA PRO A 129 49.67 -14.50 19.82
C PRO A 129 48.86 -15.79 19.65
N GLN A 130 49.54 -16.92 19.64
CA GLN A 130 48.92 -18.24 19.53
C GLN A 130 48.18 -18.63 20.81
N ALA A 131 47.07 -19.36 20.68
CA ALA A 131 46.27 -19.81 21.81
C ALA A 131 47.00 -20.88 22.65
N GLN A 132 46.94 -20.74 23.98
CA GLN A 132 47.22 -21.82 24.93
C GLN A 132 45.97 -22.08 25.79
N PRO A 133 45.61 -23.35 26.06
CA PRO A 133 44.44 -23.69 26.86
C PRO A 133 44.78 -23.79 28.37
N HIS A 134 43.89 -23.32 29.25
CA HIS A 134 43.67 -23.73 30.66
C HIS A 134 42.80 -22.66 31.37
N PRO A 135 42.17 -22.94 32.53
CA PRO A 135 41.44 -24.13 32.93
C PRO A 135 39.94 -23.81 33.19
N GLN A 136 39.11 -24.81 33.49
CA GLN A 136 37.68 -24.59 33.77
C GLN A 136 37.47 -23.80 35.08
N ALA A 137 36.97 -22.56 34.97
CA ALA A 137 36.47 -21.79 36.10
C ALA A 137 35.00 -22.14 36.38
N GLN A 138 34.64 -22.30 37.66
CA GLN A 138 33.24 -22.47 38.07
C GLN A 138 32.48 -21.15 37.90
N PRO A 139 31.19 -21.18 37.49
CA PRO A 139 30.41 -19.96 37.31
C PRO A 139 30.05 -19.33 38.66
N HIS A 140 30.47 -18.08 38.87
CA HIS A 140 29.85 -17.21 39.87
C HIS A 140 28.37 -16.96 39.49
N PRO A 141 27.48 -16.66 40.45
CA PRO A 141 26.09 -16.34 40.16
C PRO A 141 26.01 -15.02 39.38
N GLN A 142 25.84 -15.10 38.07
CA GLN A 142 25.47 -13.93 37.27
C GLN A 142 24.06 -13.50 37.69
N ALA A 143 23.90 -12.19 37.94
CA ALA A 143 22.59 -11.62 38.22
C ALA A 143 21.65 -11.95 37.05
N GLN A 144 20.52 -12.59 37.36
CA GLN A 144 19.55 -13.01 36.37
C GLN A 144 18.92 -11.78 35.71
N ALA A 145 19.30 -11.50 34.46
CA ALA A 145 18.54 -10.60 33.60
C ALA A 145 17.13 -11.19 33.41
N GLN A 146 16.09 -10.35 33.51
CA GLN A 146 14.70 -10.80 33.44
C GLN A 146 14.38 -11.42 32.07
N PRO A 147 13.85 -12.65 32.00
CA PRO A 147 13.66 -13.38 30.74
C PRO A 147 12.30 -13.05 30.09
N GLN A 148 11.96 -11.78 29.89
CA GLN A 148 10.59 -11.38 29.50
C GLN A 148 10.41 -10.81 28.08
N ALA A 149 11.49 -10.49 27.35
CA ALA A 149 11.39 -9.69 26.12
C ALA A 149 11.52 -10.49 24.79
N ARG A 150 11.64 -11.83 24.81
CA ARG A 150 11.90 -12.63 23.59
C ARG A 150 10.80 -13.63 23.18
N ASP A 151 9.75 -13.78 23.98
CA ASP A 151 8.77 -14.86 23.79
C ASP A 151 7.43 -14.39 23.18
N LEU A 152 7.28 -13.10 22.89
CA LEU A 152 6.08 -12.57 22.23
C LEU A 152 6.27 -12.47 20.72
N ALA A 153 5.30 -12.98 19.96
CA ALA A 153 5.24 -12.76 18.52
C ALA A 153 5.08 -11.27 18.18
N VAL A 154 5.57 -10.87 17.00
CA VAL A 154 5.34 -9.53 16.44
C VAL A 154 4.19 -9.51 15.44
N ALA A 155 3.85 -10.65 14.83
CA ALA A 155 2.67 -10.76 13.97
C ALA A 155 1.40 -10.78 14.82
N TRP A 156 0.45 -9.88 14.54
CA TRP A 156 -0.81 -9.75 15.28
C TRP A 156 -1.59 -11.07 15.33
N GLU A 157 -1.66 -11.79 14.21
CA GLU A 157 -2.43 -13.04 14.11
C GLU A 157 -1.79 -14.24 14.84
N GLU A 158 -0.54 -14.10 15.30
CA GLU A 158 0.17 -15.13 16.07
C GLU A 158 0.08 -14.90 17.59
N LEU A 159 -0.46 -13.76 18.03
CA LEU A 159 -0.66 -13.45 19.44
C LEU A 159 -1.93 -14.11 20.00
N THR A 160 -1.82 -14.74 21.17
CA THR A 160 -3.01 -15.11 21.94
C THR A 160 -3.68 -13.86 22.52
N SER A 161 -4.97 -13.91 22.82
CA SER A 161 -5.68 -12.78 23.46
C SER A 161 -5.10 -12.37 24.82
N ALA A 162 -4.42 -13.29 25.53
CA ALA A 162 -3.74 -13.02 26.80
C ALA A 162 -2.38 -12.33 26.61
N ASP A 163 -1.70 -12.61 25.49
CA ASP A 163 -0.41 -12.03 25.13
C ASP A 163 -0.56 -10.70 24.39
N PHE A 164 -1.65 -10.52 23.66
CA PHE A 164 -1.98 -9.33 22.90
C PHE A 164 -1.91 -8.04 23.75
N LYS A 165 -2.42 -8.05 24.99
CA LYS A 165 -2.31 -6.90 25.90
C LYS A 165 -0.87 -6.60 26.32
N LYS A 166 -0.03 -7.62 26.51
CA LYS A 166 1.41 -7.44 26.80
C LYS A 166 2.13 -6.85 25.59
N ALA A 167 1.73 -7.29 24.40
CA ALA A 167 2.26 -6.82 23.13
C ALA A 167 1.93 -5.34 22.89
N THR A 168 0.70 -4.88 23.16
CA THR A 168 0.34 -3.46 23.03
C THR A 168 1.14 -2.56 24.00
N GLU A 169 1.33 -3.01 25.24
CA GLU A 169 2.14 -2.33 26.25
C GLU A 169 3.63 -2.28 25.85
N LEU A 170 4.22 -3.39 25.42
CA LEU A 170 5.63 -3.48 25.01
C LEU A 170 5.92 -2.69 23.72
N ALA A 171 4.96 -2.66 22.78
CA ALA A 171 5.03 -1.85 21.57
C ALA A 171 4.79 -0.35 21.81
N LYS A 172 4.42 0.06 23.04
CA LYS A 172 4.09 1.45 23.41
C LYS A 172 3.02 2.09 22.51
N GLY A 173 1.95 1.34 22.23
CA GLY A 173 0.86 1.80 21.37
C GLY A 173 1.18 1.85 19.87
N VAL A 174 2.37 1.40 19.43
CA VAL A 174 2.73 1.38 18.01
C VAL A 174 2.26 0.09 17.32
N CYS A 175 1.59 0.23 16.18
CA CYS A 175 1.26 -0.86 15.27
C CYS A 175 1.69 -0.52 13.83
N ILE A 176 2.10 -1.52 13.06
CA ILE A 176 2.49 -1.39 11.65
C ILE A 176 1.46 -2.07 10.75
N ILE A 177 0.95 -1.39 9.73
CA ILE A 177 0.19 -2.00 8.64
C ILE A 177 1.15 -2.25 7.45
N PRO A 178 1.47 -3.52 7.12
CA PRO A 178 2.26 -3.86 5.94
C PRO A 178 1.36 -3.89 4.69
N MET A 179 1.36 -2.79 3.94
CA MET A 179 0.48 -2.56 2.81
C MET A 179 1.14 -2.93 1.47
N GLY A 180 0.42 -3.65 0.63
CA GLY A 180 0.75 -3.86 -0.79
C GLY A 180 -0.53 -4.00 -1.62
N VAL A 181 -0.42 -4.60 -2.80
CA VAL A 181 -1.56 -5.02 -3.63
C VAL A 181 -1.41 -6.46 -4.13
N ILE A 182 -2.43 -6.96 -4.85
CA ILE A 182 -2.31 -8.18 -5.66
C ILE A 182 -2.33 -7.75 -7.13
N GLU A 183 -1.18 -7.87 -7.80
CA GLU A 183 -0.99 -7.39 -9.18
C GLU A 183 0.01 -8.23 -9.98
N LYS A 184 0.08 -8.02 -11.29
CA LYS A 184 1.02 -8.73 -12.14
C LYS A 184 2.44 -8.17 -12.04
N HIS A 185 3.39 -8.97 -11.58
CA HIS A 185 4.82 -8.68 -11.66
C HIS A 185 5.47 -9.48 -12.80
N ALA A 186 5.26 -9.02 -14.04
CA ALA A 186 5.68 -9.72 -15.25
C ALA A 186 5.21 -11.19 -15.29
N GLN A 187 6.07 -12.12 -15.72
CA GLN A 187 5.76 -13.56 -15.83
C GLN A 187 6.55 -14.43 -14.82
N HIS A 188 7.52 -13.84 -14.10
CA HIS A 188 8.47 -14.56 -13.25
C HIS A 188 8.28 -14.36 -11.74
N LEU A 189 7.51 -13.36 -11.31
CA LEU A 189 7.23 -13.10 -9.90
C LEU A 189 5.78 -13.43 -9.52
N PRO A 190 5.50 -13.76 -8.25
CA PRO A 190 4.14 -13.99 -7.77
C PRO A 190 3.35 -12.69 -7.69
N MET A 191 2.02 -12.80 -7.74
CA MET A 191 1.15 -11.61 -7.74
C MET A 191 1.10 -10.85 -6.40
N GLY A 192 1.66 -11.41 -5.33
CA GLY A 192 1.73 -10.80 -4.01
C GLY A 192 3.09 -10.18 -3.67
N THR A 193 3.95 -9.88 -4.66
CA THR A 193 5.31 -9.32 -4.44
C THR A 193 5.33 -8.17 -3.44
N ASP A 194 4.44 -7.20 -3.60
CA ASP A 194 4.38 -5.98 -2.77
C ASP A 194 4.03 -6.30 -1.31
N VAL A 195 2.97 -7.09 -1.10
CA VAL A 195 2.51 -7.42 0.25
C VAL A 195 3.48 -8.38 0.96
N TYR A 196 4.16 -9.27 0.22
CA TYR A 196 5.26 -10.07 0.77
C TYR A 196 6.46 -9.20 1.16
N THR A 197 6.85 -8.25 0.32
CA THR A 197 7.99 -7.35 0.57
C THR A 197 7.71 -6.42 1.76
N ALA A 198 6.57 -5.73 1.77
CA ALA A 198 6.15 -4.85 2.87
C ALA A 198 6.06 -5.61 4.20
N ARG A 199 5.47 -6.83 4.19
CA ARG A 199 5.37 -7.65 5.40
C ARG A 199 6.73 -8.15 5.89
N HIS A 200 7.64 -8.55 5.00
CA HIS A 200 8.98 -8.98 5.38
C HIS A 200 9.78 -7.85 6.04
N ILE A 201 9.74 -6.64 5.47
CA ILE A 201 10.38 -5.45 6.05
C ILE A 201 9.78 -5.13 7.41
N ALA A 202 8.44 -5.10 7.52
CA ALA A 202 7.73 -4.81 8.76
C ALA A 202 8.06 -5.82 9.89
N LEU A 203 7.95 -7.12 9.63
CA LEU A 203 8.23 -8.16 10.63
C LEU A 203 9.70 -8.15 11.08
N THR A 204 10.64 -7.96 10.15
CA THR A 204 12.08 -7.93 10.47
C THR A 204 12.46 -6.71 11.31
N ALA A 205 11.94 -5.52 10.95
CA ALA A 205 12.13 -4.30 11.74
C ALA A 205 11.48 -4.42 13.12
N ALA A 206 10.23 -4.86 13.17
CA ALA A 206 9.46 -5.05 14.40
C ALA A 206 10.09 -6.09 15.34
N SER A 207 10.73 -7.15 14.83
CA SER A 207 11.43 -8.14 15.66
C SER A 207 12.66 -7.58 16.38
N SER A 208 13.26 -6.50 15.85
CA SER A 208 14.42 -5.84 16.47
C SER A 208 14.00 -4.71 17.42
N GLU A 209 12.99 -3.94 17.04
CA GLU A 209 12.41 -2.84 17.82
C GLU A 209 10.94 -3.17 18.15
N TYR A 210 10.73 -4.05 19.14
CA TYR A 210 9.47 -4.78 19.38
C TYR A 210 8.19 -3.99 19.10
N THR A 211 7.46 -4.35 18.05
CA THR A 211 6.24 -3.66 17.61
C THR A 211 5.26 -4.69 17.05
N VAL A 212 3.95 -4.45 17.13
CA VAL A 212 2.97 -5.37 16.54
C VAL A 212 2.72 -5.01 15.07
N VAL A 213 2.79 -6.01 14.21
CA VAL A 213 2.53 -5.92 12.77
C VAL A 213 1.16 -6.51 12.48
N PHE A 214 0.25 -5.69 11.96
CA PHE A 214 -1.09 -6.07 11.53
C PHE A 214 -1.02 -7.22 10.49
N PRO A 215 -2.07 -8.05 10.32
CA PRO A 215 -2.08 -9.11 9.30
C PRO A 215 -1.90 -8.60 7.86
N PHE A 216 -1.79 -9.51 6.90
CA PHE A 216 -1.60 -9.18 5.47
C PHE A 216 -2.64 -8.17 4.95
N TYR A 217 -2.18 -7.00 4.48
CA TYR A 217 -3.04 -5.95 3.94
C TYR A 217 -2.74 -5.68 2.46
N PHE A 218 -3.60 -6.15 1.57
CA PHE A 218 -3.44 -6.05 0.10
C PHE A 218 -4.45 -5.10 -0.57
N ALA A 219 -5.26 -4.38 0.22
CA ALA A 219 -6.27 -3.45 -0.31
C ALA A 219 -5.67 -2.07 -0.59
N GLY A 220 -4.86 -1.98 -1.65
CA GLY A 220 -4.27 -0.73 -2.15
C GLY A 220 -4.85 -0.27 -3.50
N GLN A 221 -4.43 0.92 -3.93
CA GLN A 221 -4.77 1.48 -5.24
C GLN A 221 -4.01 0.73 -6.34
N ILE A 222 -4.74 0.13 -7.28
CA ILE A 222 -4.14 -0.55 -8.45
C ILE A 222 -5.12 -0.60 -9.65
N PHE A 223 -5.41 0.55 -10.23
CA PHE A 223 -6.36 0.65 -11.37
C PHE A 223 -5.68 0.40 -12.71
N GLU A 224 -4.41 0.77 -12.82
CA GLU A 224 -3.54 0.67 -13.97
C GLU A 224 -3.22 -0.77 -14.39
N ALA A 225 -3.35 -1.75 -13.48
CA ALA A 225 -3.18 -3.18 -13.75
C ALA A 225 -4.48 -3.98 -13.78
N ARG A 226 -5.65 -3.33 -13.67
CA ARG A 226 -6.96 -4.01 -13.63
C ARG A 226 -7.27 -4.82 -14.90
N HIS A 227 -6.59 -4.53 -16.01
CA HIS A 227 -6.67 -5.30 -17.26
C HIS A 227 -5.81 -6.57 -17.27
N GLN A 228 -4.91 -6.76 -16.29
CA GLN A 228 -4.11 -7.97 -16.16
C GLN A 228 -4.87 -9.06 -15.38
N PRO A 229 -4.88 -10.32 -15.86
CA PRO A 229 -5.49 -11.43 -15.13
C PRO A 229 -4.92 -11.62 -13.73
N GLY A 230 -5.78 -11.84 -12.74
CA GLY A 230 -5.42 -12.10 -11.35
C GLY A 230 -5.24 -10.85 -10.47
N THR A 231 -5.14 -9.65 -11.04
CA THR A 231 -5.09 -8.39 -10.28
C THR A 231 -6.39 -8.20 -9.49
N ILE A 232 -6.29 -7.84 -8.21
CA ILE A 232 -7.45 -7.52 -7.36
C ILE A 232 -7.48 -6.00 -7.15
N SER A 233 -8.52 -5.35 -7.67
CA SER A 233 -8.65 -3.89 -7.71
C SER A 233 -10.01 -3.46 -7.16
N TYR A 234 -10.03 -2.90 -5.95
CA TYR A 234 -11.23 -2.38 -5.28
C TYR A 234 -11.51 -0.93 -5.68
N SER A 235 -12.76 -0.47 -5.52
CA SER A 235 -13.11 0.93 -5.81
C SER A 235 -12.42 1.90 -4.84
N SER A 236 -12.09 3.12 -5.29
CA SER A 236 -11.35 4.11 -4.48
C SER A 236 -12.00 4.41 -3.13
N ARG A 237 -13.35 4.45 -3.11
CA ARG A 237 -14.11 4.60 -1.87
C ARG A 237 -13.89 3.41 -0.92
N MET A 238 -14.03 2.18 -1.41
CA MET A 238 -13.82 0.97 -0.59
C MET A 238 -12.38 0.88 -0.06
N LEU A 239 -11.38 1.31 -0.84
CA LEU A 239 -9.98 1.38 -0.40
C LEU A 239 -9.79 2.36 0.77
N TYR A 240 -10.39 3.55 0.67
CA TYR A 240 -10.33 4.57 1.72
C TYR A 240 -11.11 4.13 2.97
N ASP A 241 -12.38 3.75 2.79
CA ASP A 241 -13.29 3.36 3.89
C ASP A 241 -12.69 2.17 4.67
N LEU A 242 -12.14 1.15 3.99
CA LEU A 242 -11.51 -0.01 4.63
C LEU A 242 -10.24 0.36 5.41
N LEU A 243 -9.42 1.29 4.91
CA LEU A 243 -8.20 1.71 5.61
C LEU A 243 -8.52 2.58 6.83
N ASP A 244 -9.51 3.48 6.75
CA ASP A 244 -9.97 4.28 7.90
C ASP A 244 -10.60 3.38 8.97
N GLU A 245 -11.48 2.44 8.59
CA GLU A 245 -12.05 1.44 9.52
C GLU A 245 -10.97 0.53 10.14
N THR A 246 -9.96 0.11 9.36
CA THR A 246 -8.83 -0.68 9.88
C THR A 246 -8.02 0.11 10.90
N CYS A 247 -7.71 1.38 10.64
CA CYS A 247 -7.01 2.25 11.58
C CYS A 247 -7.82 2.45 12.88
N ARG A 248 -9.13 2.67 12.78
CA ARG A 248 -10.02 2.77 13.95
C ARG A 248 -10.04 1.49 14.79
N GLU A 249 -10.11 0.32 14.16
CA GLU A 249 -10.07 -0.95 14.90
C GLU A 249 -8.69 -1.21 15.53
N ILE A 250 -7.59 -0.84 14.88
CA ILE A 250 -6.25 -0.90 15.48
C ILE A 250 -6.18 -0.01 16.74
N ALA A 251 -6.66 1.23 16.64
CA ALA A 251 -6.74 2.16 17.77
C ALA A 251 -7.62 1.66 18.92
N ARG A 252 -8.82 1.16 18.61
CA ARG A 252 -9.77 0.56 19.58
C ARG A 252 -9.17 -0.62 20.35
N ASN A 253 -8.16 -1.30 19.79
CA ASN A 253 -7.45 -2.39 20.45
C ASN A 253 -6.16 -1.95 21.19
N GLY A 254 -5.94 -0.64 21.34
CA GLY A 254 -4.88 -0.08 22.20
C GLY A 254 -3.63 0.39 21.47
N PHE A 255 -3.69 0.61 20.15
CA PHE A 255 -2.58 1.13 19.35
C PHE A 255 -2.89 2.53 18.81
N ASP A 256 -2.48 3.55 19.54
CA ASP A 256 -2.72 4.97 19.20
C ASP A 256 -1.72 5.54 18.17
N LYS A 257 -0.76 4.74 17.69
CA LYS A 257 0.27 5.14 16.73
C LYS A 257 0.40 4.12 15.61
N ILE A 258 -0.09 4.47 14.42
CA ILE A 258 -0.24 3.53 13.30
C ILE A 258 0.73 3.88 12.18
N ILE A 259 1.65 2.99 11.85
CA ILE A 259 2.64 3.17 10.79
C ILE A 259 2.21 2.41 9.53
N LEU A 260 2.03 3.12 8.43
CA LEU A 260 1.76 2.52 7.11
C LEU A 260 3.09 2.23 6.41
N VAL A 261 3.39 0.95 6.18
CA VAL A 261 4.59 0.51 5.43
C VAL A 261 4.14 0.04 4.06
N ASN A 262 4.43 0.84 3.03
CA ASN A 262 3.96 0.62 1.67
C ASN A 262 4.98 -0.16 0.82
N GLY A 263 4.52 -1.21 0.14
CA GLY A 263 5.29 -1.99 -0.82
C GLY A 263 4.90 -1.78 -2.29
N HIS A 264 3.92 -0.92 -2.61
CA HIS A 264 3.40 -0.74 -3.97
C HIS A 264 3.53 0.71 -4.48
N GLY A 265 3.99 0.92 -5.72
CA GLY A 265 4.22 2.25 -6.28
C GLY A 265 2.98 3.15 -6.38
N GLY A 266 1.86 2.62 -6.90
CA GLY A 266 0.60 3.37 -7.13
C GLY A 266 -0.04 3.92 -5.84
N ASN A 267 0.20 3.26 -4.71
CA ASN A 267 -0.29 3.69 -3.40
C ASN A 267 0.26 5.07 -2.96
N THR A 268 1.38 5.54 -3.50
CA THR A 268 2.12 6.72 -2.97
C THR A 268 1.20 7.93 -2.75
N SER A 269 0.55 8.43 -3.81
CA SER A 269 -0.35 9.59 -3.69
C SER A 269 -1.64 9.29 -2.92
N PHE A 270 -2.10 8.03 -2.90
CA PHE A 270 -3.27 7.63 -2.11
C PHE A 270 -2.98 7.67 -0.61
N LEU A 271 -1.82 7.19 -0.17
CA LEU A 271 -1.44 7.15 1.24
C LEU A 271 -1.04 8.53 1.77
N GLU A 272 -0.36 9.35 0.97
CA GLU A 272 -0.12 10.76 1.30
C GLU A 272 -1.44 11.52 1.52
N TYR A 273 -2.41 11.33 0.61
CA TYR A 273 -3.74 11.92 0.75
C TYR A 273 -4.50 11.37 1.97
N PHE A 274 -4.47 10.05 2.21
CA PHE A 274 -5.12 9.42 3.36
C PHE A 274 -4.57 9.93 4.71
N CYS A 275 -3.27 10.19 4.80
CA CYS A 275 -2.66 10.80 5.98
C CYS A 275 -3.12 12.26 6.18
N GLN A 276 -3.23 13.04 5.09
CA GLN A 276 -3.74 14.43 5.15
C GLN A 276 -5.19 14.49 5.60
N THR A 277 -6.06 13.59 5.11
CA THR A 277 -7.48 13.56 5.44
C THR A 277 -7.78 13.07 6.87
N GLN A 278 -6.80 12.58 7.63
CA GLN A 278 -7.01 12.30 9.06
C GLN A 278 -7.38 13.57 9.86
N LEU A 279 -7.08 14.77 9.34
CA LEU A 279 -7.52 16.05 9.92
C LEU A 279 -9.00 16.40 9.63
N GLU A 280 -9.74 15.59 8.87
CA GLU A 280 -11.17 15.79 8.60
C GLU A 280 -12.04 15.69 9.86
N GLY A 281 -11.60 14.94 10.87
CA GLY A 281 -12.31 14.84 12.15
C GLY A 281 -11.45 14.25 13.25
N GLU A 282 -11.73 14.60 14.49
CA GLU A 282 -10.91 14.25 15.65
C GLU A 282 -10.70 12.73 15.76
N ARG A 283 -9.45 12.34 16.04
CA ARG A 283 -9.01 10.95 16.21
C ARG A 283 -8.33 10.81 17.58
N ASP A 284 -8.52 9.66 18.22
CA ASP A 284 -7.80 9.24 19.43
C ASP A 284 -6.40 8.66 19.13
N TYR A 285 -6.11 8.37 17.85
CA TYR A 285 -4.83 7.89 17.32
C TYR A 285 -4.18 8.87 16.33
N ALA A 286 -2.91 8.60 15.98
CA ALA A 286 -2.17 9.23 14.89
C ALA A 286 -1.73 8.19 13.83
N VAL A 287 -1.75 8.59 12.56
CA VAL A 287 -1.29 7.78 11.42
C VAL A 287 -0.01 8.40 10.84
N TYR A 288 0.98 7.55 10.58
CA TYR A 288 2.29 7.91 10.06
C TYR A 288 2.55 7.10 8.78
N LEU A 289 3.02 7.75 7.71
CA LEU A 289 3.46 7.06 6.50
C LEU A 289 4.97 6.82 6.58
N PHE A 290 5.42 5.58 6.41
CA PHE A 290 6.85 5.27 6.30
C PHE A 290 7.34 5.64 4.90
N THR A 291 8.07 6.77 4.81
CA THR A 291 8.72 7.25 3.59
C THR A 291 10.24 7.06 3.70
N PRO A 292 10.80 5.89 3.33
CA PRO A 292 12.24 5.66 3.40
C PRO A 292 12.99 6.64 2.49
N ALA A 293 14.10 7.19 3.00
CA ALA A 293 15.00 8.03 2.25
C ALA A 293 15.94 7.18 1.38
N GLY A 294 16.37 7.73 0.24
CA GLY A 294 17.43 7.15 -0.57
C GLY A 294 18.76 7.18 0.16
N ASP A 295 19.28 6.02 0.58
CA ASP A 295 20.65 5.92 1.08
C ASP A 295 21.64 5.91 -0.08
N ARG A 296 22.37 7.01 -0.23
CA ARG A 296 23.32 7.23 -1.34
C ARG A 296 24.41 6.17 -1.43
N GLU A 297 24.80 5.52 -0.32
CA GLU A 297 25.79 4.44 -0.37
C GLU A 297 25.18 3.14 -0.90
N THR A 298 24.03 2.74 -0.37
CA THR A 298 23.24 1.58 -0.82
C THR A 298 22.82 1.73 -2.29
N GLU A 299 22.32 2.89 -2.69
CA GLU A 299 21.97 3.21 -4.09
C GLU A 299 23.17 3.03 -5.02
N ARG A 300 24.37 3.49 -4.64
CA ARG A 300 25.60 3.31 -5.43
C ARG A 300 25.99 1.85 -5.54
N LYS A 301 25.87 1.06 -4.46
CA LYS A 301 26.16 -0.38 -4.48
C LYS A 301 25.18 -1.12 -5.39
N ILE A 302 23.88 -0.87 -5.24
CA ILE A 302 22.82 -1.43 -6.09
C ILE A 302 23.03 -1.05 -7.56
N ALA A 303 23.29 0.23 -7.86
CA ALA A 303 23.54 0.69 -9.22
C ALA A 303 24.80 0.08 -9.85
N GLY A 304 25.81 -0.29 -9.05
CA GLY A 304 27.01 -0.99 -9.52
C GLY A 304 26.82 -2.49 -9.76
N LEU A 305 25.79 -3.10 -9.18
CA LEU A 305 25.42 -4.51 -9.38
C LEU A 305 24.38 -4.70 -10.50
N ARG A 306 23.51 -3.70 -10.70
CA ARG A 306 22.46 -3.74 -11.72
C ARG A 306 23.03 -3.82 -13.14
N LYS A 307 22.38 -4.61 -13.99
CA LYS A 307 22.75 -4.76 -15.42
C LYS A 307 21.79 -3.99 -16.33
N SER A 308 20.51 -3.99 -15.99
CA SER A 308 19.49 -3.22 -16.69
C SER A 308 19.50 -1.73 -16.32
N THR A 309 19.49 -0.89 -17.36
CA THR A 309 19.31 0.57 -17.27
C THR A 309 17.84 1.00 -17.19
N THR A 310 16.90 0.06 -17.27
CA THR A 310 15.46 0.28 -17.05
C THR A 310 15.02 -0.35 -15.74
N GLY A 311 13.92 0.13 -15.17
CA GLY A 311 13.36 -0.39 -13.93
C GLY A 311 12.11 0.35 -13.49
N GLY A 312 11.61 -0.02 -12.31
CA GLY A 312 10.44 0.57 -11.67
C GLY A 312 9.24 -0.37 -11.49
N HIS A 313 9.21 -1.54 -12.14
CA HIS A 313 8.20 -2.59 -11.87
C HIS A 313 8.63 -3.96 -12.41
N ALA A 314 8.54 -5.00 -11.57
CA ALA A 314 9.10 -6.35 -11.73
C ALA A 314 10.57 -6.39 -12.20
N ASP A 315 11.36 -5.39 -11.82
CA ASP A 315 12.73 -5.18 -12.30
C ASP A 315 13.78 -6.01 -11.53
N GLU A 316 15.08 -5.76 -11.76
CA GLU A 316 16.15 -6.49 -11.08
C GLU A 316 16.10 -6.38 -9.54
N VAL A 317 15.62 -5.24 -9.00
CA VAL A 317 15.57 -4.96 -7.56
C VAL A 317 14.46 -5.76 -6.91
N GLU A 318 13.22 -5.62 -7.39
CA GLU A 318 12.08 -6.39 -6.86
C GLU A 318 12.27 -7.89 -7.06
N THR A 319 12.86 -8.30 -8.19
CA THR A 319 13.21 -9.70 -8.42
C THR A 319 14.27 -10.19 -7.45
N ALA A 320 15.29 -9.38 -7.13
CA ALA A 320 16.31 -9.75 -6.16
C ALA A 320 15.75 -9.81 -4.73
N VAL A 321 14.86 -8.89 -4.36
CA VAL A 321 14.12 -8.91 -3.08
C VAL A 321 13.29 -10.19 -2.98
N MET A 322 12.51 -10.54 -3.99
CA MET A 322 11.67 -11.74 -3.97
C MET A 322 12.48 -13.04 -3.96
N ARG A 323 13.70 -13.04 -4.50
CA ARG A 323 14.67 -14.16 -4.36
C ARG A 323 15.23 -14.34 -2.95
N ILE A 324 14.96 -13.40 -2.03
CA ILE A 324 15.21 -13.56 -0.59
C ILE A 324 13.90 -13.85 0.14
N VAL A 325 12.85 -13.09 -0.14
CA VAL A 325 11.59 -13.13 0.62
C VAL A 325 10.77 -14.39 0.32
N ARG A 326 10.65 -14.81 -0.94
CA ARG A 326 9.94 -16.02 -1.40
C ARG A 326 10.61 -16.62 -2.65
N PRO A 327 11.85 -17.12 -2.56
CA PRO A 327 12.57 -17.72 -3.70
C PRO A 327 11.83 -18.91 -4.32
N ASP A 328 10.99 -19.60 -3.55
CA ASP A 328 10.12 -20.69 -4.00
C ASP A 328 9.06 -20.28 -5.03
N LEU A 329 8.76 -18.98 -5.11
CA LEU A 329 7.78 -18.40 -6.05
C LEU A 329 8.42 -17.70 -7.26
N VAL A 330 9.76 -17.63 -7.36
CA VAL A 330 10.45 -16.90 -8.42
C VAL A 330 10.85 -17.83 -9.57
N HIS A 331 10.32 -17.55 -10.76
CA HIS A 331 10.55 -18.33 -11.98
C HIS A 331 11.44 -17.58 -12.97
N MET A 332 12.75 -17.54 -12.70
CA MET A 332 13.74 -16.80 -13.50
C MET A 332 13.77 -17.22 -14.99
N ASP A 333 13.32 -18.44 -15.31
CA ASP A 333 13.11 -18.95 -16.67
C ASP A 333 12.07 -18.15 -17.48
N ARG A 334 11.22 -17.38 -16.81
CA ARG A 334 10.07 -16.66 -17.42
C ARG A 334 10.29 -15.17 -17.65
N VAL A 335 11.41 -14.61 -17.17
CA VAL A 335 11.68 -13.15 -17.23
C VAL A 335 11.54 -12.60 -18.66
N ALA A 336 12.07 -13.31 -19.65
CA ALA A 336 12.12 -12.86 -21.04
C ALA A 336 10.83 -13.14 -21.85
N LEU A 337 9.75 -13.67 -21.24
CA LEU A 337 8.52 -14.01 -21.95
C LEU A 337 7.69 -12.79 -22.39
N GLU A 338 7.83 -11.66 -21.71
CA GLU A 338 7.19 -10.39 -22.08
C GLU A 338 8.18 -9.23 -21.96
N SER A 339 8.03 -8.21 -22.80
CA SER A 339 8.87 -7.01 -22.71
C SER A 339 8.31 -6.01 -21.70
N GLY A 340 9.17 -5.58 -20.77
CA GLY A 340 8.96 -4.45 -19.87
C GLY A 340 9.46 -3.10 -20.41
N ARG A 341 9.61 -2.97 -21.74
CA ARG A 341 10.06 -1.73 -22.38
C ARG A 341 8.92 -0.70 -22.47
N ASP A 342 9.26 0.56 -22.22
CA ASP A 342 8.38 1.70 -22.49
C ASP A 342 8.07 1.78 -24.00
N GLN A 343 6.78 1.75 -24.34
CA GLN A 343 6.28 1.83 -25.71
C GLN A 343 5.98 3.27 -26.18
N ALA A 344 6.07 4.27 -25.28
CA ALA A 344 5.86 5.69 -25.58
C ALA A 344 4.55 6.03 -26.33
N ARG A 345 3.47 5.26 -26.09
CA ARG A 345 2.22 5.33 -26.89
C ARG A 345 1.40 6.62 -26.71
N LEU A 346 1.78 7.51 -25.79
CA LEU A 346 1.03 8.72 -25.44
C LEU A 346 1.96 9.93 -25.24
N PRO A 347 2.33 10.66 -26.32
CA PRO A 347 3.23 11.80 -26.26
C PRO A 347 2.50 13.10 -25.86
N LEU A 348 2.16 13.25 -24.58
CA LEU A 348 1.51 14.45 -24.03
C LEU A 348 2.43 15.18 -23.03
N PRO A 349 3.46 15.91 -23.49
CA PRO A 349 4.38 16.61 -22.60
C PRO A 349 3.66 17.69 -21.78
N GLY A 350 3.94 17.73 -20.47
CA GLY A 350 3.35 18.70 -19.54
C GLY A 350 1.92 18.39 -19.09
N ALA A 351 1.33 17.26 -19.50
CA ALA A 351 0.00 16.82 -19.06
C ALA A 351 0.05 15.47 -18.33
N TYR A 352 -0.82 15.31 -17.33
CA TYR A 352 -1.01 14.06 -16.58
C TYR A 352 -2.40 13.47 -16.85
N THR A 353 -2.49 12.14 -16.91
CA THR A 353 -3.75 11.40 -17.06
C THR A 353 -3.59 9.99 -16.51
N GLY A 354 -4.60 9.44 -15.83
CA GLY A 354 -4.52 8.15 -15.13
C GLY A 354 -4.19 6.94 -16.02
N ILE A 355 -4.31 7.05 -17.35
CA ILE A 355 -3.94 5.99 -18.30
C ILE A 355 -2.42 5.93 -18.59
N TRP A 356 -1.62 6.86 -18.04
CA TRP A 356 -0.20 7.04 -18.37
C TRP A 356 0.63 5.76 -18.21
N TRP A 357 0.41 4.99 -17.13
CA TRP A 357 1.18 3.77 -16.85
C TRP A 357 0.91 2.71 -17.91
N TYR A 358 -0.37 2.38 -18.13
CA TYR A 358 -0.79 1.47 -19.21
C TYR A 358 -0.26 1.92 -20.57
N ALA A 359 -0.32 3.22 -20.88
CA ALA A 359 0.17 3.77 -22.14
C ALA A 359 1.66 3.45 -22.40
N ARG A 360 2.51 3.51 -21.36
CA ARG A 360 3.93 3.15 -21.42
C ARG A 360 4.15 1.64 -21.38
N TYR A 361 3.45 0.95 -20.48
CA TYR A 361 3.68 -0.46 -20.11
C TYR A 361 2.39 -1.30 -20.21
N PRO A 362 1.89 -1.62 -21.42
CA PRO A 362 0.62 -2.35 -21.57
C PRO A 362 0.60 -3.74 -20.92
N ASN A 363 1.76 -4.38 -20.76
CA ASN A 363 1.90 -5.68 -20.11
C ASN A 363 1.93 -5.59 -18.58
N HIS A 364 1.88 -4.39 -17.99
CA HIS A 364 2.17 -4.12 -16.59
C HIS A 364 3.54 -4.68 -16.17
N TYR A 365 4.59 -4.25 -16.88
CA TYR A 365 5.98 -4.58 -16.62
C TYR A 365 6.87 -3.39 -17.04
N ALA A 366 7.79 -2.95 -16.17
CA ALA A 366 8.70 -1.82 -16.43
C ALA A 366 10.14 -2.18 -15.99
N GLY A 367 10.87 -2.87 -16.85
CA GLY A 367 12.24 -3.32 -16.55
C GLY A 367 12.74 -4.46 -17.43
N ASP A 368 13.87 -5.02 -17.01
CA ASP A 368 14.41 -6.31 -17.43
C ASP A 368 15.07 -6.92 -16.18
N ALA A 369 14.63 -8.09 -15.75
CA ALA A 369 15.13 -8.75 -14.53
C ALA A 369 16.22 -9.81 -14.82
N THR A 370 16.64 -9.99 -16.08
CA THR A 370 17.56 -11.06 -16.50
C THR A 370 18.92 -10.94 -15.79
N GLY A 371 19.30 -9.72 -15.42
CA GLY A 371 20.52 -9.45 -14.68
C GLY A 371 20.47 -9.68 -13.17
N SER A 372 19.28 -9.89 -12.58
CA SER A 372 19.03 -9.85 -11.13
C SER A 372 20.06 -10.62 -10.30
N ASP A 373 20.60 -9.95 -9.29
CA ASP A 373 21.55 -10.48 -8.31
C ASP A 373 20.92 -10.41 -6.90
N PRO A 374 20.83 -11.51 -6.14
CA PRO A 374 20.25 -11.49 -4.79
C PRO A 374 20.88 -10.46 -3.84
N GLU A 375 22.15 -10.09 -4.03
CA GLU A 375 22.81 -9.08 -3.20
C GLU A 375 22.15 -7.70 -3.32
N ILE A 376 21.57 -7.36 -4.48
CA ILE A 376 20.74 -6.15 -4.65
C ILE A 376 19.55 -6.20 -3.70
N GLY A 377 18.89 -7.35 -3.61
CA GLY A 377 17.74 -7.56 -2.73
C GLY A 377 18.12 -7.43 -1.27
N ARG A 378 19.26 -8.00 -0.86
CA ARG A 378 19.76 -7.91 0.51
C ARG A 378 20.07 -6.47 0.90
N LEU A 379 20.82 -5.76 0.06
CA LEU A 379 21.14 -4.34 0.27
C LEU A 379 19.87 -3.47 0.37
N SER A 380 18.87 -3.74 -0.47
CA SER A 380 17.59 -3.02 -0.44
C SER A 380 16.80 -3.31 0.84
N LEU A 381 16.68 -4.57 1.24
CA LEU A 381 15.95 -4.99 2.44
C LEU A 381 16.62 -4.48 3.71
N ASP A 382 17.94 -4.66 3.85
CA ASP A 382 18.71 -4.22 5.02
C ASP A 382 18.56 -2.70 5.23
N SER A 383 18.60 -1.90 4.16
CA SER A 383 18.41 -0.45 4.22
C SER A 383 17.00 -0.07 4.67
N SER A 384 15.95 -0.64 4.05
CA SER A 384 14.55 -0.36 4.44
C SER A 384 14.24 -0.81 5.86
N VAL A 385 14.76 -1.96 6.29
CA VAL A 385 14.61 -2.47 7.66
C VAL A 385 15.30 -1.55 8.67
N ALA A 386 16.55 -1.14 8.43
CA ALA A 386 17.29 -0.25 9.31
C ALA A 386 16.64 1.14 9.44
N GLN A 387 16.07 1.66 8.35
CA GLN A 387 15.32 2.92 8.38
C GLN A 387 13.98 2.77 9.14
N LEU A 388 13.25 1.67 8.92
CA LEU A 388 11.99 1.43 9.62
C LEU A 388 12.20 1.24 11.13
N GLN A 389 13.26 0.55 11.56
CA GLN A 389 13.65 0.44 12.98
C GLN A 389 13.83 1.83 13.63
N GLN A 390 14.53 2.75 12.95
CA GLN A 390 14.71 4.12 13.43
C GLN A 390 13.37 4.88 13.52
N VAL A 391 12.51 4.75 12.51
CA VAL A 391 11.17 5.37 12.49
C VAL A 391 10.28 4.85 13.61
N ILE A 392 10.27 3.54 13.86
CA ILE A 392 9.55 2.94 14.99
C ILE A 392 10.06 3.53 16.32
N ALA A 393 11.38 3.57 16.53
CA ALA A 393 11.97 4.11 17.76
C ALA A 393 11.61 5.59 17.99
N MET A 394 11.62 6.41 16.92
CA MET A 394 11.17 7.81 16.98
C MET A 394 9.68 7.93 17.31
N ILE A 395 8.81 7.18 16.64
CA ILE A 395 7.35 7.22 16.88
C ILE A 395 6.99 6.72 18.28
N LYS A 396 7.69 5.73 18.82
CA LYS A 396 7.55 5.30 20.22
C LYS A 396 7.86 6.42 21.21
N ALA A 397 8.83 7.27 20.91
CA ALA A 397 9.22 8.40 21.75
C ALA A 397 8.36 9.67 21.53
N ASP A 398 7.68 9.79 20.40
CA ASP A 398 6.88 10.98 20.07
C ASP A 398 5.61 11.12 20.93
N THR A 399 5.41 12.29 21.51
CA THR A 399 4.12 12.76 22.07
C THR A 399 3.57 13.96 21.29
N THR A 400 4.46 14.68 20.60
CA THR A 400 4.21 15.95 19.92
C THR A 400 3.10 15.84 18.87
N THR A 401 3.05 14.77 18.08
CA THR A 401 2.03 14.63 17.03
C THR A 401 0.62 14.63 17.61
N ARG A 402 0.38 13.92 18.72
CA ARG A 402 -0.92 13.87 19.39
C ARG A 402 -1.26 15.20 20.08
N GLU A 403 -0.27 15.83 20.71
CA GLU A 403 -0.43 17.17 21.30
C GLU A 403 -0.86 18.21 20.25
N LEU A 404 -0.20 18.22 19.08
CA LEU A 404 -0.52 19.13 17.97
C LEU A 404 -1.87 18.80 17.30
N GLN A 405 -2.21 17.53 17.12
CA GLN A 405 -3.54 17.13 16.60
C GLN A 405 -4.68 17.58 17.52
N ASN A 406 -4.54 17.34 18.83
CA ASN A 406 -5.56 17.75 19.81
C ASN A 406 -5.72 19.28 19.83
N ARG A 407 -4.60 20.02 19.74
CA ARG A 407 -4.60 21.48 19.63
C ARG A 407 -5.28 21.96 18.36
N PHE A 408 -4.98 21.36 17.20
CA PHE A 408 -5.63 21.70 15.93
C PHE A 408 -7.15 21.58 16.01
N PHE A 409 -7.67 20.47 16.56
CA PHE A 409 -9.12 20.31 16.74
C PHE A 409 -9.71 21.22 17.84
N GLN A 410 -8.93 21.60 18.86
CA GLN A 410 -9.35 22.62 19.81
C GLN A 410 -9.53 23.98 19.13
N GLU A 411 -8.52 24.47 18.41
CA GLU A 411 -8.56 25.75 17.70
C GLU A 411 -9.67 25.75 16.62
N ALA A 412 -9.87 24.64 15.90
CA ALA A 412 -10.94 24.49 14.92
C ALA A 412 -12.36 24.53 15.50
N ARG A 413 -12.54 24.33 16.81
CA ARG A 413 -13.84 24.47 17.51
C ARG A 413 -14.12 25.90 17.99
N GLU A 414 -13.16 26.80 17.87
CA GLU A 414 -13.31 28.23 18.23
C GLU A 414 -13.83 29.08 17.06
N HIS A 415 -14.21 28.44 15.94
CA HIS A 415 -14.67 29.05 14.69
C HIS A 415 -16.03 28.47 14.25
#